data_AF-A0A960VMQ2-F1
#
_entry.id   AF-A0A960VMQ2-F1
#
_cell.length_a   1.000
_cell.length_b   1.000
_cell.length_c   1.000
_cell.angle_alpha   90.00
_cell.angle_beta   90.00
_cell.angle_gamma   90.00
#
_symmetry.space_group_name_H-M   'P 1'
#
loop_
_entity.id
_entity.type
_entity.pdbx_description
1 polymer ?
#
loop_
_entity_poly.entity_id
_entity_poly.type
_entity_poly.pdbx_seq_one_letter_code
_entity_poly.pdbx_strand_id
1 'polypeptide(L)'
;MSESRIEKLVADVASALVFADWTDPESWQELPAQFEALAEALAAADRTVEAGQAASAAAWVRALAAGDGDPDTVRVQLTRITNALQACVHGDCGPDDADWPAEAPATSAAPAAPAPTKAPAKAPAKAATARPAPVEADTGLVDETIMAEFLARQADVMDDIEKELLTIDSGVSQGDREGINRFFHTLKGESALLGLNEVSELCHATEDMIQARDLASCIDQLLEVKDWFIATFRHLSGMGPEPGPVADMMALVRQVGAAPAAAAGPGPAPT
;
A
#
# COMPACT_ATOMS: atom_id res chain seq x y z
N MET A 1 -16.59 -11.44 -24.76
CA MET A 1 -16.67 -12.83 -24.23
C MET A 1 -15.43 -13.22 -23.43
N SER A 2 -14.22 -12.94 -23.91
CA SER A 2 -12.98 -13.05 -23.11
C SER A 2 -13.03 -12.23 -21.82
N GLU A 3 -13.37 -10.95 -21.94
CA GLU A 3 -13.45 -9.95 -20.86
C GLU A 3 -14.31 -10.41 -19.67
N SER A 4 -15.59 -10.71 -19.89
CA SER A 4 -16.47 -11.24 -18.83
C SER A 4 -16.08 -12.61 -18.27
N ARG A 5 -15.25 -13.39 -18.97
CA ARG A 5 -14.60 -14.58 -18.39
C ARG A 5 -13.45 -14.19 -17.45
N ILE A 6 -12.68 -13.16 -17.77
CA ILE A 6 -11.61 -12.62 -16.90
C ILE A 6 -12.22 -12.03 -15.62
N GLU A 7 -13.24 -11.17 -15.73
CA GLU A 7 -13.99 -10.61 -14.58
C GLU A 7 -14.41 -11.72 -13.61
N LYS A 8 -15.04 -12.78 -14.13
CA LYS A 8 -15.48 -13.92 -13.32
C LYS A 8 -14.30 -14.65 -12.67
N LEU A 9 -13.22 -14.93 -13.40
CA LEU A 9 -12.06 -15.63 -12.86
C LEU A 9 -11.36 -14.83 -11.76
N VAL A 10 -11.27 -13.50 -11.88
CA VAL A 10 -10.75 -12.62 -10.83
C VAL A 10 -11.66 -12.67 -9.59
N ALA A 11 -12.99 -12.61 -9.77
CA ALA A 11 -13.94 -12.71 -8.66
C ALA A 11 -13.94 -14.08 -7.98
N ASP A 12 -13.83 -15.18 -8.74
CA ASP A 12 -13.72 -16.55 -8.24
C ASP A 12 -12.44 -16.69 -7.37
N VAL A 13 -11.30 -16.21 -7.86
CA VAL A 13 -10.00 -16.20 -7.15
C VAL A 13 -10.05 -15.33 -5.88
N ALA A 14 -10.62 -14.13 -5.96
CA ALA A 14 -10.75 -13.25 -4.80
C ALA A 14 -11.63 -13.88 -3.70
N SER A 15 -12.74 -14.52 -4.09
CA SER A 15 -13.59 -15.27 -3.17
C SER A 15 -12.82 -16.43 -2.53
N ALA A 16 -12.09 -17.22 -3.33
CA ALA A 16 -11.30 -18.34 -2.81
C ALA A 16 -10.21 -17.89 -1.83
N LEU A 17 -9.54 -16.76 -2.08
CA LEU A 17 -8.52 -16.21 -1.21
C LEU A 17 -9.06 -15.76 0.16
N VAL A 18 -10.28 -15.21 0.19
CA VAL A 18 -10.98 -14.75 1.41
C VAL A 18 -11.48 -15.92 2.27
N PHE A 19 -11.90 -17.03 1.65
CA PHE A 19 -12.42 -18.20 2.37
C PHE A 19 -11.36 -19.28 2.69
N ALA A 20 -10.12 -19.13 2.22
CA ALA A 20 -9.06 -20.08 2.50
C ALA A 20 -8.60 -20.03 3.98
N ASP A 21 -8.58 -21.18 4.64
CA ASP A 21 -7.92 -21.36 5.93
C ASP A 21 -6.43 -21.58 5.71
N TRP A 22 -5.63 -20.54 5.98
CA TRP A 22 -4.17 -20.57 5.81
C TRP A 22 -3.44 -21.47 6.81
N THR A 23 -4.16 -22.10 7.77
CA THR A 23 -3.62 -23.13 8.65
C THR A 23 -3.82 -24.56 8.12
N ASP A 24 -4.67 -24.75 7.10
CA ASP A 24 -4.94 -26.04 6.46
C ASP A 24 -4.54 -26.03 4.97
N PRO A 25 -3.49 -26.77 4.58
CA PRO A 25 -3.07 -26.91 3.18
C PRO A 25 -4.15 -27.44 2.22
N GLU A 26 -5.13 -28.22 2.70
CA GLU A 26 -6.24 -28.68 1.85
C GLU A 26 -7.19 -27.54 1.45
N SER A 27 -7.23 -26.44 2.23
CA SER A 27 -8.12 -25.31 1.98
C SER A 27 -7.71 -24.44 0.78
N TRP A 28 -6.41 -24.36 0.48
CA TRP A 28 -5.85 -23.51 -0.59
C TRP A 28 -5.18 -24.28 -1.75
N GLN A 29 -5.22 -25.61 -1.75
CA GLN A 29 -4.60 -26.46 -2.78
C GLN A 29 -5.06 -26.16 -4.23
N GLU A 30 -6.26 -25.63 -4.41
CA GLU A 30 -6.84 -25.28 -5.72
C GLU A 30 -6.43 -23.88 -6.23
N LEU A 31 -5.93 -22.98 -5.37
CA LEU A 31 -5.55 -21.63 -5.77
C LEU A 31 -4.54 -21.56 -6.93
N PRO A 32 -3.49 -22.41 -7.02
CA PRO A 32 -2.55 -22.37 -8.15
C PRO A 32 -3.24 -22.59 -9.50
N ALA A 33 -4.20 -23.52 -9.57
CA ALA A 33 -4.92 -23.83 -10.80
C ALA A 33 -5.89 -22.71 -11.20
N GLN A 34 -6.50 -22.04 -10.21
CA GLN A 34 -7.37 -20.88 -10.45
C GLN A 34 -6.57 -19.67 -10.95
N PHE A 35 -5.44 -19.37 -10.33
CA PHE A 35 -4.52 -18.32 -10.76
C PHE A 35 -3.92 -18.60 -12.15
N GLU A 36 -3.63 -19.86 -12.50
CA GLU A 36 -3.20 -20.23 -13.86
C GLU A 36 -4.31 -20.07 -14.90
N ALA A 37 -5.54 -20.53 -14.60
CA ALA A 37 -6.68 -20.36 -15.51
C ALA A 37 -7.02 -18.88 -15.77
N LEU A 38 -6.72 -18.01 -14.80
CA LEU A 38 -6.77 -16.55 -14.92
C LEU A 38 -5.60 -16.00 -15.75
N ALA A 39 -4.36 -16.45 -15.49
CA ALA A 39 -3.18 -16.05 -16.26
C ALA A 39 -3.31 -16.40 -17.75
N GLU A 40 -3.80 -17.60 -18.09
CA GLU A 40 -4.11 -18.00 -19.47
C GLU A 40 -5.17 -17.09 -20.11
N ALA A 41 -6.22 -16.73 -19.36
CA ALA A 41 -7.30 -15.88 -19.87
C ALA A 41 -6.83 -14.44 -20.13
N LEU A 42 -5.96 -13.90 -19.27
CA LEU A 42 -5.32 -12.59 -19.43
C LEU A 42 -4.35 -12.58 -20.61
N ALA A 43 -3.48 -13.60 -20.72
CA ALA A 43 -2.55 -13.74 -21.84
C ALA A 43 -3.27 -13.89 -23.19
N ALA A 44 -4.39 -14.61 -23.22
CA ALA A 44 -5.26 -14.73 -24.40
C ALA A 44 -6.06 -13.45 -24.75
N ALA A 45 -5.89 -12.38 -23.96
CA ALA A 45 -6.43 -11.03 -24.20
C ALA A 45 -5.31 -9.98 -24.32
N ASP A 46 -4.06 -10.40 -24.60
CA ASP A 46 -2.86 -9.57 -24.70
C ASP A 46 -2.47 -8.79 -23.42
N ARG A 47 -3.08 -9.13 -22.27
CA ARG A 47 -2.84 -8.52 -20.95
C ARG A 47 -1.63 -9.15 -20.26
N THR A 48 -0.43 -8.88 -20.79
CA THR A 48 0.79 -9.63 -20.49
C THR A 48 1.37 -9.37 -19.09
N VAL A 49 1.23 -8.16 -18.54
CA VAL A 49 1.71 -7.82 -17.19
C VAL A 49 0.86 -8.55 -16.16
N GLU A 50 -0.45 -8.43 -16.29
CA GLU A 50 -1.47 -9.03 -15.43
C GLU A 50 -1.40 -10.55 -15.48
N ALA A 51 -1.18 -11.14 -16.67
CA ALA A 51 -0.95 -12.57 -16.82
C ALA A 51 0.32 -13.04 -16.09
N GLY A 52 1.42 -12.26 -16.16
CA GLY A 52 2.65 -12.54 -15.43
C GLY A 52 2.48 -12.49 -13.91
N GLN A 53 1.63 -11.58 -13.41
CA GLN A 53 1.32 -11.44 -11.99
C GLN A 53 0.40 -12.56 -11.48
N ALA A 54 -0.63 -12.94 -12.25
CA ALA A 54 -1.45 -14.11 -11.96
C ALA A 54 -0.62 -15.43 -12.00
N ALA A 55 0.27 -15.59 -12.97
CA ALA A 55 1.20 -16.73 -13.01
C ALA A 55 2.18 -16.73 -11.82
N SER A 56 2.63 -15.56 -11.37
CA SER A 56 3.44 -15.41 -10.16
C SER A 56 2.66 -15.87 -8.92
N ALA A 57 1.41 -15.42 -8.74
CA ALA A 57 0.55 -15.86 -7.64
C ALA A 57 0.41 -17.39 -7.55
N ALA A 58 0.24 -18.08 -8.67
CA ALA A 58 0.24 -19.55 -8.70
C ALA A 58 1.57 -20.17 -8.23
N ALA A 59 2.71 -19.55 -8.55
CA ALA A 59 4.02 -19.98 -8.07
C ALA A 59 4.25 -19.67 -6.57
N TRP A 60 3.66 -18.60 -6.03
CA TRP A 60 3.73 -18.24 -4.60
C TRP A 60 3.05 -19.32 -3.74
N VAL A 61 1.84 -19.74 -4.11
CA VAL A 61 1.11 -20.81 -3.41
C VAL A 61 1.84 -22.16 -3.53
N ARG A 62 2.51 -22.43 -4.67
CA ARG A 62 3.31 -23.66 -4.84
C ARG A 62 4.58 -23.69 -4.00
N ALA A 63 5.26 -22.56 -3.82
CA ALA A 63 6.39 -22.46 -2.90
C ALA A 63 5.91 -22.81 -1.47
N LEU A 64 4.79 -22.22 -1.04
CA LEU A 64 4.19 -22.52 0.26
C LEU A 64 3.81 -24.00 0.40
N ALA A 65 3.25 -24.63 -0.64
CA ALA A 65 2.93 -26.06 -0.66
C ALA A 65 4.19 -26.96 -0.56
N ALA A 66 5.34 -26.49 -1.03
CA ALA A 66 6.63 -27.18 -0.90
C ALA A 66 7.30 -26.98 0.49
N GLY A 67 6.77 -26.06 1.31
CA GLY A 67 7.36 -25.63 2.58
C GLY A 67 8.30 -24.43 2.46
N ASP A 68 8.40 -23.80 1.29
CA ASP A 68 9.22 -22.62 1.02
C ASP A 68 8.37 -21.34 1.14
N GLY A 69 8.52 -20.63 2.26
CA GLY A 69 7.85 -19.34 2.50
C GLY A 69 7.02 -19.30 3.78
N ASP A 70 6.39 -18.16 4.02
CA ASP A 70 5.57 -17.87 5.20
C ASP A 70 4.09 -17.68 4.80
N PRO A 71 3.11 -18.36 5.42
CA PRO A 71 1.70 -18.28 5.02
C PRO A 71 1.11 -16.87 5.08
N ASP A 72 1.47 -16.08 6.10
CA ASP A 72 0.96 -14.72 6.25
C ASP A 72 1.51 -13.81 5.13
N THR A 73 2.81 -13.88 4.88
CA THR A 73 3.50 -13.16 3.79
C THR A 73 2.93 -13.56 2.42
N VAL A 74 2.68 -14.85 2.19
CA VAL A 74 2.08 -15.35 0.94
C VAL A 74 0.66 -14.82 0.78
N ARG A 75 -0.20 -14.93 1.80
CA ARG A 75 -1.57 -14.39 1.76
C ARG A 75 -1.59 -12.89 1.42
N VAL A 76 -0.79 -12.08 2.10
CA VAL A 76 -0.73 -10.61 1.88
C VAL A 76 -0.43 -10.27 0.42
N GLN A 77 0.53 -10.96 -0.19
CA GLN A 77 1.01 -10.64 -1.53
C GLN A 77 0.05 -11.16 -2.61
N LEU A 78 -0.62 -12.29 -2.36
CA LEU A 78 -1.76 -12.75 -3.17
C LEU A 78 -2.95 -11.78 -3.10
N THR A 79 -3.22 -11.17 -1.94
CA THR A 79 -4.25 -10.12 -1.81
C THR A 79 -3.86 -8.90 -2.65
N ARG A 80 -2.60 -8.44 -2.60
CA ARG A 80 -2.12 -7.31 -3.44
C ARG A 80 -2.28 -7.61 -4.93
N ILE A 81 -1.79 -8.76 -5.41
CA ILE A 81 -1.98 -9.21 -6.80
C ILE A 81 -3.46 -9.23 -7.18
N THR A 82 -4.33 -9.77 -6.32
CA THR A 82 -5.77 -9.91 -6.63
C THR A 82 -6.47 -8.56 -6.68
N ASN A 83 -6.18 -7.65 -5.76
CA ASN A 83 -6.73 -6.29 -5.75
C ASN A 83 -6.26 -5.48 -6.96
N ALA A 84 -4.96 -5.57 -7.31
CA ALA A 84 -4.40 -4.95 -8.51
C ALA A 84 -5.05 -5.50 -9.79
N LEU A 85 -5.26 -6.83 -9.88
CA LEU A 85 -6.00 -7.47 -10.98
C LEU A 85 -7.45 -6.98 -11.05
N GLN A 86 -8.15 -6.79 -9.93
CA GLN A 86 -9.50 -6.23 -9.91
C GLN A 86 -9.55 -4.81 -10.48
N ALA A 87 -8.71 -3.90 -9.97
CA ALA A 87 -8.66 -2.51 -10.42
C ALA A 87 -8.26 -2.40 -11.90
N CYS A 88 -7.26 -3.18 -12.34
CA CYS A 88 -6.88 -3.26 -13.75
C CYS A 88 -7.98 -3.87 -14.65
N VAL A 89 -8.83 -4.76 -14.13
CA VAL A 89 -9.92 -5.40 -14.92
C VAL A 89 -11.15 -4.51 -15.01
N HIS A 90 -11.49 -3.74 -13.97
CA HIS A 90 -12.58 -2.77 -14.02
C HIS A 90 -12.19 -1.44 -14.68
N GLY A 91 -10.89 -1.19 -14.87
CA GLY A 91 -10.36 -0.01 -15.56
C GLY A 91 -10.06 1.17 -14.63
N ASP A 92 -10.00 0.92 -13.31
CA ASP A 92 -9.72 1.92 -12.28
C ASP A 92 -8.22 2.32 -12.25
N CYS A 93 -7.32 1.45 -12.72
CA CYS A 93 -5.89 1.77 -12.91
C CYS A 93 -5.28 1.05 -14.12
N GLY A 94 -4.16 1.59 -14.64
CA GLY A 94 -3.34 0.94 -15.65
C GLY A 94 -2.41 -0.14 -15.04
N PRO A 95 -1.94 -1.12 -15.83
CA PRO A 95 -1.02 -2.15 -15.34
C PRO A 95 0.35 -1.61 -14.94
N ASP A 96 0.75 -0.42 -15.43
CA ASP A 96 1.98 0.27 -15.02
C ASP A 96 1.79 1.09 -13.72
N ASP A 97 0.54 1.41 -13.33
CA ASP A 97 0.19 2.24 -12.17
C ASP A 97 -0.27 1.41 -10.95
N ALA A 98 -0.38 0.08 -11.08
CA ALA A 98 -0.98 -0.80 -10.08
C ALA A 98 0.03 -1.30 -9.03
N ASP A 99 -0.44 -1.52 -7.80
CA ASP A 99 0.37 -1.98 -6.65
C ASP A 99 0.76 -3.47 -6.74
N TRP A 100 1.66 -3.78 -7.67
CA TRP A 100 2.21 -5.12 -7.82
C TRP A 100 3.21 -5.47 -6.72
N PRO A 101 3.38 -6.76 -6.37
CA PRO A 101 4.52 -7.20 -5.57
C PRO A 101 5.83 -6.99 -6.35
N ALA A 102 6.83 -6.41 -5.68
CA ALA A 102 8.12 -6.06 -6.29
C ALA A 102 9.00 -7.27 -6.64
N GLU A 103 8.68 -8.47 -6.16
CA GLU A 103 9.46 -9.68 -6.39
C GLU A 103 8.55 -10.90 -6.59
N ALA A 104 8.86 -11.73 -7.59
CA ALA A 104 8.23 -13.02 -7.83
C ALA A 104 8.91 -14.10 -6.94
N PRO A 105 8.25 -15.25 -6.67
CA PRO A 105 8.82 -16.25 -5.79
C PRO A 105 9.98 -16.97 -6.51
N ALA A 106 11.02 -17.35 -5.78
CA ALA A 106 12.24 -17.94 -6.35
C ALA A 106 12.08 -19.42 -6.81
N THR A 107 11.00 -19.73 -7.53
CA THR A 107 10.65 -21.08 -8.00
C THR A 107 11.02 -21.27 -9.47
N SER A 108 12.10 -22.01 -9.72
CA SER A 108 12.66 -22.24 -11.06
C SER A 108 11.88 -23.30 -11.86
N ALA A 109 11.11 -22.89 -12.89
CA ALA A 109 10.47 -23.84 -13.84
C ALA A 109 10.28 -23.36 -15.31
N ALA A 110 10.99 -22.34 -15.80
CA ALA A 110 11.03 -21.99 -17.24
C ALA A 110 12.39 -21.33 -17.65
N PRO A 111 12.83 -21.42 -18.93
CA PRO A 111 14.26 -21.26 -19.24
C PRO A 111 14.76 -19.83 -19.62
N ALA A 112 15.68 -19.33 -18.78
CA ALA A 112 16.97 -18.71 -19.12
C ALA A 112 17.07 -17.40 -19.95
N ALA A 113 17.34 -16.28 -19.24
CA ALA A 113 18.38 -15.29 -19.59
C ALA A 113 18.89 -14.58 -18.28
N PRO A 114 20.12 -14.02 -18.19
CA PRO A 114 20.80 -13.92 -16.88
C PRO A 114 21.21 -12.51 -16.37
N ALA A 115 21.11 -12.37 -15.03
CA ALA A 115 21.99 -11.61 -14.11
C ALA A 115 21.97 -10.05 -14.16
N PRO A 116 22.47 -9.33 -13.11
CA PRO A 116 23.12 -9.82 -11.87
C PRO A 116 22.45 -9.44 -10.53
N THR A 117 22.86 -10.12 -9.46
CA THR A 117 22.33 -9.96 -8.08
C THR A 117 23.20 -9.10 -7.15
N LYS A 118 22.59 -8.57 -6.09
CA LYS A 118 23.23 -8.27 -4.79
C LYS A 118 22.31 -8.74 -3.64
N ALA A 119 22.91 -9.11 -2.51
CA ALA A 119 22.23 -9.82 -1.41
C ALA A 119 21.72 -8.87 -0.30
N PRO A 120 20.67 -9.27 0.45
CA PRO A 120 20.04 -8.43 1.48
C PRO A 120 20.73 -8.46 2.85
N ALA A 121 20.40 -7.46 3.69
CA ALA A 121 20.73 -7.39 5.12
C ALA A 121 19.46 -7.63 5.99
N LYS A 122 19.64 -7.87 7.31
CA LYS A 122 18.56 -8.34 8.20
C LYS A 122 17.89 -7.25 9.05
N ALA A 123 16.58 -7.45 9.25
CA ALA A 123 15.62 -7.07 10.32
C ALA A 123 16.18 -6.73 11.74
N PRO A 124 15.40 -6.17 12.72
CA PRO A 124 13.91 -6.12 12.87
C PRO A 124 13.39 -4.71 13.39
N ALA A 125 12.22 -4.44 14.02
CA ALA A 125 11.07 -5.23 14.54
C ALA A 125 9.77 -4.42 14.82
N LYS A 126 8.61 -5.10 14.82
CA LYS A 126 7.38 -4.93 15.67
C LYS A 126 6.72 -3.54 15.94
N ALA A 127 5.45 -3.44 15.49
CA ALA A 127 4.23 -3.19 16.30
C ALA A 127 3.07 -3.95 15.58
N ALA A 128 2.16 -4.73 16.20
CA ALA A 128 1.13 -4.42 17.21
C ALA A 128 0.15 -3.32 16.72
N THR A 129 -1.18 -3.50 16.64
CA THR A 129 -2.11 -4.29 17.47
C THR A 129 -3.25 -4.97 16.67
N ALA A 130 -3.76 -6.12 17.11
CA ALA A 130 -5.10 -6.39 17.68
C ALA A 130 -6.34 -6.21 16.76
N ARG A 131 -7.15 -7.28 16.65
CA ARG A 131 -8.44 -7.33 15.94
C ARG A 131 -9.58 -7.50 16.95
N PRO A 132 -10.64 -6.67 16.93
CA PRO A 132 -11.85 -6.91 17.73
C PRO A 132 -12.68 -8.08 17.18
N ALA A 133 -13.48 -8.70 18.05
CA ALA A 133 -14.42 -9.75 17.66
C ALA A 133 -15.72 -9.16 17.06
N PRO A 134 -16.48 -9.91 16.24
CA PRO A 134 -17.73 -9.40 15.68
C PRO A 134 -18.77 -9.16 16.78
N VAL A 135 -19.24 -7.92 16.89
CA VAL A 135 -20.46 -7.54 17.61
C VAL A 135 -21.47 -7.06 16.58
N GLU A 136 -22.60 -7.73 16.49
CA GLU A 136 -23.73 -7.26 15.68
C GLU A 136 -24.32 -6.01 16.35
N ALA A 137 -24.23 -4.87 15.69
CA ALA A 137 -24.68 -3.57 16.19
C ALA A 137 -25.49 -2.81 15.13
N ASP A 138 -26.37 -1.94 15.62
CA ASP A 138 -27.23 -1.07 14.81
C ASP A 138 -26.37 -0.17 13.91
N THR A 139 -26.66 -0.13 12.61
CA THR A 139 -25.66 0.29 11.61
C THR A 139 -25.26 1.75 11.71
N GLY A 140 -26.08 2.63 12.29
CA GLY A 140 -25.70 4.02 12.58
C GLY A 140 -24.72 4.17 13.75
N LEU A 141 -24.74 3.25 14.73
CA LEU A 141 -23.81 3.26 15.87
C LEU A 141 -22.46 2.61 15.52
N VAL A 142 -22.44 1.75 14.50
CA VAL A 142 -21.20 1.14 13.97
C VAL A 142 -20.29 2.23 13.40
N ASP A 143 -20.81 3.09 12.53
CA ASP A 143 -20.01 4.14 11.88
C ASP A 143 -19.43 5.15 12.89
N GLU A 144 -20.22 5.59 13.89
CA GLU A 144 -19.73 6.45 14.98
C GLU A 144 -18.65 5.75 15.83
N THR A 145 -18.78 4.44 16.07
CA THR A 145 -17.79 3.67 16.84
C THR A 145 -16.49 3.50 16.07
N ILE A 146 -16.54 3.15 14.78
CA ILE A 146 -15.34 3.00 13.93
C ILE A 146 -14.65 4.36 13.75
N MET A 147 -15.41 5.45 13.57
CA MET A 147 -14.86 6.81 13.56
C MET A 147 -14.14 7.15 14.88
N ALA A 148 -14.73 6.83 16.03
CA ALA A 148 -14.11 7.06 17.33
C ALA A 148 -12.83 6.23 17.53
N GLU A 149 -12.83 4.94 17.15
CA GLU A 149 -11.63 4.08 17.19
C GLU A 149 -10.54 4.56 16.22
N PHE A 150 -10.91 5.03 15.02
CA PHE A 150 -10.00 5.65 14.07
C PHE A 150 -9.37 6.92 14.65
N LEU A 151 -10.17 7.89 15.13
CA LEU A 151 -9.68 9.16 15.66
C LEU A 151 -8.80 8.97 16.91
N ALA A 152 -9.16 8.04 17.80
CA ALA A 152 -8.45 7.81 19.06
C ALA A 152 -6.97 7.41 18.87
N ARG A 153 -6.63 6.67 17.79
CA ARG A 153 -5.25 6.26 17.50
C ARG A 153 -4.44 7.28 16.69
N GLN A 154 -5.07 8.26 16.03
CA GLN A 154 -4.32 9.16 15.13
C GLN A 154 -3.27 9.98 15.85
N ALA A 155 -3.45 10.29 17.14
CA ALA A 155 -2.44 10.98 17.94
C ALA A 155 -1.13 10.18 18.00
N ASP A 156 -1.18 8.91 18.41
CA ASP A 156 0.00 8.05 18.52
C ASP A 156 0.70 7.85 17.16
N VAL A 157 -0.08 7.67 16.08
CA VAL A 157 0.49 7.47 14.72
C VAL A 157 1.12 8.76 14.18
N MET A 158 0.52 9.94 14.44
CA MET A 158 1.10 11.24 14.07
C MET A 158 2.38 11.55 14.84
N ASP A 159 2.38 11.24 16.15
CA ASP A 159 3.57 11.31 16.99
C ASP A 159 4.68 10.39 16.45
N ASP A 160 4.38 9.20 15.93
CA ASP A 160 5.38 8.26 15.41
C ASP A 160 5.95 8.68 14.03
N ILE A 161 5.14 9.21 13.11
CA ILE A 161 5.69 9.79 11.87
C ILE A 161 6.52 11.06 12.14
N GLU A 162 6.14 11.90 13.12
CA GLU A 162 6.95 13.05 13.52
C GLU A 162 8.34 12.63 14.04
N LYS A 163 8.44 11.54 14.81
CA LYS A 163 9.73 10.97 15.25
C LYS A 163 10.60 10.54 14.07
N GLU A 164 10.04 9.87 13.06
CA GLU A 164 10.80 9.45 11.88
C GLU A 164 11.24 10.67 11.05
N LEU A 165 10.34 11.62 10.77
CA LEU A 165 10.65 12.85 10.03
C LEU A 165 11.79 13.65 10.69
N LEU A 166 11.77 13.83 12.01
CA LEU A 166 12.84 14.50 12.75
C LEU A 166 14.15 13.69 12.81
N THR A 167 14.08 12.37 12.70
CA THR A 167 15.26 11.48 12.60
C THR A 167 15.94 11.57 11.23
N ILE A 168 15.19 11.95 10.19
CA ILE A 168 15.69 12.24 8.84
C ILE A 168 16.30 13.65 8.79
N ASP A 169 15.60 14.66 9.33
CA ASP A 169 16.07 16.06 9.36
C ASP A 169 17.41 16.21 10.08
N SER A 170 17.54 15.54 11.23
CA SER A 170 18.78 15.50 12.01
C SER A 170 19.92 14.70 11.35
N GLY A 171 19.69 14.09 10.17
CA GLY A 171 20.68 13.30 9.43
C GLY A 171 21.07 11.99 10.11
N VAL A 172 20.30 11.54 11.11
CA VAL A 172 20.55 10.31 11.87
C VAL A 172 20.14 9.07 11.06
N SER A 173 19.12 9.21 10.21
CA SER A 173 18.68 8.22 9.22
C SER A 173 18.72 8.80 7.80
N GLN A 174 18.63 7.94 6.78
CA GLN A 174 18.25 8.34 5.42
C GLN A 174 16.72 8.29 5.22
N GLY A 175 15.99 7.72 6.19
CA GLY A 175 14.53 7.65 6.24
C GLY A 175 13.92 6.38 5.66
N ASP A 176 12.93 5.82 6.35
CA ASP A 176 12.04 4.80 5.76
C ASP A 176 11.01 5.48 4.83
N ARG A 177 11.45 5.87 3.63
CA ARG A 177 10.57 6.44 2.58
C ARG A 177 9.39 5.53 2.25
N GLU A 178 9.60 4.21 2.27
CA GLU A 178 8.54 3.22 2.06
C GLU A 178 7.55 3.20 3.24
N GLY A 179 8.03 3.41 4.46
CA GLY A 179 7.23 3.57 5.66
C GLY A 179 6.40 4.84 5.71
N ILE A 180 7.01 5.98 5.37
CA ILE A 180 6.29 7.24 5.24
C ILE A 180 5.19 7.11 4.17
N ASN A 181 5.51 6.58 2.98
CA ASN A 181 4.52 6.40 1.92
C ASN A 181 3.41 5.41 2.33
N ARG A 182 3.76 4.26 2.93
CA ARG A 182 2.81 3.27 3.48
C ARG A 182 1.87 3.88 4.53
N PHE A 183 2.35 4.80 5.37
CA PHE A 183 1.51 5.53 6.31
C PHE A 183 0.47 6.40 5.59
N PHE A 184 0.88 7.28 4.66
CA PHE A 184 -0.06 8.12 3.90
C PHE A 184 -1.06 7.28 3.08
N HIS A 185 -0.60 6.17 2.50
CA HIS A 185 -1.45 5.21 1.79
C HIS A 185 -2.53 4.58 2.69
N THR A 186 -2.13 4.15 3.90
CA THR A 186 -3.04 3.59 4.90
C THR A 186 -4.06 4.65 5.33
N LEU A 187 -3.60 5.85 5.68
CA LEU A 187 -4.45 6.95 6.10
C LEU A 187 -5.42 7.40 4.99
N LYS A 188 -5.00 7.40 3.73
CA LYS A 188 -5.84 7.66 2.55
C LYS A 188 -7.00 6.66 2.44
N GLY A 189 -6.72 5.36 2.58
CA GLY A 189 -7.73 4.31 2.49
C GLY A 189 -8.72 4.34 3.66
N GLU A 190 -8.22 4.55 4.88
CA GLU A 190 -9.06 4.65 6.09
C GLU A 190 -9.93 5.90 6.09
N SER A 191 -9.39 7.05 5.69
CA SER A 191 -10.15 8.29 5.54
C SER A 191 -11.20 8.21 4.42
N ALA A 192 -10.90 7.56 3.30
CA ALA A 192 -11.87 7.33 2.23
C ALA A 192 -13.04 6.44 2.70
N LEU A 193 -12.75 5.34 3.41
CA LEU A 193 -13.77 4.45 3.98
C LEU A 193 -14.70 5.18 4.98
N LEU A 194 -14.16 6.16 5.71
CA LEU A 194 -14.88 6.99 6.68
C LEU A 194 -15.49 8.28 6.08
N GLY A 195 -15.43 8.47 4.76
CA GLY A 195 -15.98 9.66 4.07
C GLY A 195 -15.23 10.98 4.37
N LEU A 196 -14.04 10.91 4.97
CA LEU A 196 -13.18 12.05 5.28
C LEU A 196 -12.40 12.51 4.02
N ASN A 197 -13.16 12.92 3.00
CA ASN A 197 -12.65 13.16 1.65
C ASN A 197 -11.46 14.13 1.61
N GLU A 198 -11.49 15.24 2.37
CA GLU A 198 -10.40 16.22 2.43
C GLU A 198 -9.09 15.61 2.97
N VAL A 199 -9.19 14.70 3.94
CA VAL A 199 -8.02 13.98 4.50
C VAL A 199 -7.46 13.03 3.45
N SER A 200 -8.33 12.32 2.72
CA SER A 200 -7.93 11.37 1.67
C SER A 200 -7.28 12.07 0.47
N GLU A 201 -7.84 13.20 0.02
CA GLU A 201 -7.27 14.05 -1.03
C GLU A 201 -5.90 14.61 -0.65
N LEU A 202 -5.73 15.07 0.59
CA LEU A 202 -4.43 15.57 1.06
C LEU A 202 -3.40 14.45 1.21
N CYS A 203 -3.81 13.25 1.67
CA CYS A 203 -2.92 12.08 1.68
C CYS A 203 -2.41 11.76 0.27
N HIS A 204 -3.31 11.74 -0.72
CA HIS A 204 -2.97 11.46 -2.12
C HIS A 204 -1.99 12.49 -2.70
N ALA A 205 -2.26 13.79 -2.54
CA ALA A 205 -1.34 14.83 -2.98
C ALA A 205 0.03 14.75 -2.26
N THR A 206 0.04 14.27 -1.01
CA THR A 206 1.28 14.10 -0.24
C THR A 206 2.08 12.87 -0.69
N GLU A 207 1.41 11.77 -1.07
CA GLU A 207 2.07 10.65 -1.75
C GLU A 207 2.74 11.12 -3.05
N ASP A 208 2.06 11.91 -3.89
CA ASP A 208 2.61 12.46 -5.14
C ASP A 208 3.86 13.32 -4.89
N MET A 209 3.82 14.18 -3.86
CA MET A 209 4.98 15.00 -3.47
C MET A 209 6.14 14.12 -2.98
N ILE A 210 5.88 13.12 -2.15
CA ILE A 210 6.92 12.18 -1.69
C ILE A 210 7.51 11.42 -2.89
N GLN A 211 6.70 10.99 -3.86
CA GLN A 211 7.17 10.35 -5.07
C GLN A 211 8.09 11.26 -5.88
N ALA A 212 7.67 12.51 -6.15
CA ALA A 212 8.37 13.46 -7.02
C ALA A 212 9.64 14.10 -6.42
N ARG A 213 9.90 13.94 -5.11
CA ARG A 213 10.92 14.67 -4.36
C ARG A 213 11.84 13.74 -3.57
N ASP A 214 12.95 14.26 -3.06
CA ASP A 214 13.68 13.60 -1.99
C ASP A 214 13.01 13.91 -0.64
N LEU A 215 12.96 12.92 0.26
CA LEU A 215 12.21 13.00 1.52
C LEU A 215 12.77 14.09 2.45
N ALA A 216 14.10 14.21 2.52
CA ALA A 216 14.77 15.27 3.27
C ALA A 216 14.50 16.68 2.70
N SER A 217 14.07 16.80 1.44
CA SER A 217 13.75 18.09 0.80
C SER A 217 12.31 18.57 1.02
N CYS A 218 11.51 17.83 1.81
CA CYS A 218 10.08 18.10 2.04
C CYS A 218 9.63 17.97 3.50
N ILE A 219 10.57 17.84 4.46
CA ILE A 219 10.24 17.56 5.86
C ILE A 219 9.35 18.64 6.47
N ASP A 220 9.69 19.92 6.27
CA ASP A 220 8.88 21.06 6.74
C ASP A 220 7.40 20.92 6.31
N GLN A 221 7.16 20.58 5.04
CA GLN A 221 5.80 20.44 4.49
C GLN A 221 5.09 19.18 5.01
N LEU A 222 5.83 18.10 5.27
CA LEU A 222 5.27 16.89 5.89
C LEU A 222 4.89 17.13 7.36
N LEU A 223 5.64 17.98 8.07
CA LEU A 223 5.30 18.43 9.42
C LEU A 223 4.09 19.39 9.41
N GLU A 224 4.00 20.34 8.47
CA GLU A 224 2.82 21.19 8.27
C GLU A 224 1.55 20.36 7.97
N VAL A 225 1.64 19.36 7.08
CA VAL A 225 0.54 18.43 6.77
C VAL A 225 0.15 17.58 8.00
N LYS A 226 1.13 17.09 8.77
CA LYS A 226 0.89 16.38 10.04
C LYS A 226 0.18 17.27 11.06
N ASP A 227 0.60 18.53 11.24
CA ASP A 227 -0.08 19.48 12.13
C ASP A 227 -1.51 19.78 11.67
N TRP A 228 -1.75 19.87 10.36
CA TRP A 228 -3.10 20.00 9.80
C TRP A 228 -3.97 18.78 10.11
N PHE A 229 -3.47 17.56 9.92
CA PHE A 229 -4.23 16.36 10.30
C PHE A 229 -4.52 16.29 11.79
N ILE A 230 -3.55 16.64 12.66
CA ILE A 230 -3.78 16.71 14.12
C ILE A 230 -4.89 17.71 14.44
N ALA A 231 -4.90 18.89 13.81
CA ALA A 231 -5.98 19.87 13.97
C ALA A 231 -7.34 19.31 13.53
N THR A 232 -7.40 18.69 12.34
CA THR A 232 -8.61 18.10 11.75
C THR A 232 -9.18 16.95 12.60
N PHE A 233 -8.34 16.00 13.05
CA PHE A 233 -8.80 14.88 13.86
C PHE A 233 -9.24 15.31 15.27
N ARG A 234 -8.59 16.33 15.84
CA ARG A 234 -9.05 16.93 17.09
C ARG A 234 -10.40 17.63 16.91
N HIS A 235 -10.58 18.41 15.83
CA HIS A 235 -11.85 19.03 15.49
C HIS A 235 -12.99 18.02 15.33
N LEU A 236 -12.76 16.94 14.56
CA LEU A 236 -13.71 15.83 14.39
C LEU A 236 -14.04 15.12 15.72
N SER A 237 -13.09 15.08 16.66
CA SER A 237 -13.30 14.59 18.04
C SER A 237 -14.01 15.61 18.96
N GLY A 238 -14.51 16.72 18.42
CA GLY A 238 -15.13 17.81 19.20
C GLY A 238 -14.15 18.65 20.04
N MET A 239 -12.84 18.57 19.75
CA MET A 239 -11.77 19.17 20.54
C MET A 239 -11.00 20.26 19.78
N GLY A 240 -11.14 21.51 20.20
CA GLY A 240 -10.37 22.63 19.64
C GLY A 240 -11.06 23.32 18.45
N PRO A 241 -10.34 24.21 17.74
CA PRO A 241 -10.91 24.98 16.63
C PRO A 241 -11.10 24.13 15.37
N GLU A 242 -11.85 24.68 14.42
CA GLU A 242 -11.82 24.26 13.02
C GLU A 242 -10.39 24.40 12.45
N PRO A 243 -9.89 23.45 11.63
CA PRO A 243 -8.58 23.56 11.00
C PRO A 243 -8.55 24.68 9.95
N GLY A 244 -7.35 25.00 9.44
CA GLY A 244 -7.23 25.77 8.20
C GLY A 244 -7.86 25.04 7.02
N PRO A 245 -8.25 25.71 5.92
CA PRO A 245 -8.86 25.04 4.78
C PRO A 245 -7.85 24.08 4.11
N VAL A 246 -8.29 22.87 3.76
CA VAL A 246 -7.43 21.86 3.08
C VAL A 246 -6.78 22.41 1.80
N ALA A 247 -7.42 23.39 1.15
CA ALA A 247 -6.91 24.10 -0.02
C ALA A 247 -5.52 24.73 0.18
N ASP A 248 -5.20 25.21 1.38
CA ASP A 248 -3.89 25.82 1.68
C ASP A 248 -2.80 24.73 1.74
N MET A 249 -3.09 23.58 2.35
CA MET A 249 -2.18 22.42 2.37
C MET A 249 -2.02 21.80 0.97
N MET A 250 -3.11 21.72 0.21
CA MET A 250 -3.07 21.27 -1.19
C MET A 250 -2.25 22.23 -2.09
N ALA A 251 -2.23 23.53 -1.78
CA ALA A 251 -1.35 24.49 -2.46
C ALA A 251 0.12 24.29 -2.07
N LEU A 252 0.42 24.15 -0.77
CA LEU A 252 1.75 23.90 -0.22
C LEU A 252 2.41 22.66 -0.86
N VAL A 253 1.73 21.52 -0.77
CA VAL A 253 2.21 20.22 -1.25
C VAL A 253 2.41 20.21 -2.77
N ARG A 254 1.45 20.76 -3.54
CA ARG A 254 1.58 20.89 -5.01
C ARG A 254 2.68 21.85 -5.42
N GLN A 255 2.92 22.94 -4.68
CA GLN A 255 4.01 23.88 -4.97
C GLN A 255 5.38 23.20 -4.85
N VAL A 256 5.57 22.35 -3.84
CA VAL A 256 6.84 21.62 -3.65
C VAL A 256 7.00 20.48 -4.66
N GLY A 257 5.93 19.72 -4.94
CA GLY A 257 5.94 18.68 -5.98
C GLY A 257 6.22 19.23 -7.39
N ALA A 258 5.66 20.39 -7.75
CA ALA A 258 5.82 20.99 -9.08
C ALA A 258 7.11 21.81 -9.28
N ALA A 259 7.85 22.13 -8.21
CA ALA A 259 9.13 22.82 -8.34
C ALA A 259 10.16 21.90 -9.03
N PRO A 260 11.03 22.40 -9.93
CA PRO A 260 12.09 21.57 -10.49
C PRO A 260 13.01 21.04 -9.39
N ALA A 261 13.43 19.77 -9.49
CA ALA A 261 14.42 19.22 -8.58
C ALA A 261 15.73 20.01 -8.71
N ALA A 262 16.16 20.66 -7.63
CA ALA A 262 17.37 21.49 -7.64
C ALA A 262 18.59 20.59 -7.89
N ALA A 263 19.24 20.76 -9.05
CA ALA A 263 20.35 19.90 -9.45
C ALA A 263 21.47 19.94 -8.40
N ALA A 264 21.82 18.77 -7.86
CA ALA A 264 22.88 18.63 -6.87
C ALA A 264 24.18 19.26 -7.41
N GLY A 265 24.71 20.23 -6.68
CA GLY A 265 25.90 20.97 -7.09
C GLY A 265 27.11 20.04 -7.25
N PRO A 266 28.01 20.32 -8.21
CA PRO A 266 29.19 19.47 -8.43
C PRO A 266 30.06 19.45 -7.17
N GLY A 267 30.28 18.25 -6.62
CA GLY A 267 31.09 18.05 -5.44
C GLY A 267 32.53 18.55 -5.63
N PRO A 268 33.22 18.97 -4.55
CA PRO A 268 34.55 19.55 -4.63
C PRO A 268 35.57 18.54 -5.20
N ALA A 269 36.37 18.98 -6.16
CA ALA A 269 37.43 18.16 -6.73
C ALA A 269 38.50 17.84 -5.67
N PRO A 270 39.04 16.60 -5.64
CA PRO A 270 40.13 16.25 -4.74
C PRO A 270 41.39 17.06 -5.07
N THR A 271 42.15 17.40 -4.03
CA THR A 271 43.41 18.16 -4.08
C THR A 271 44.60 17.23 -3.86
#